data_AF-A0A087UQW5-F1
#
_entry.id   AF-A0A087UQW5-F1
#
_cell.length_a   1.000
_cell.length_b   1.000
_cell.length_c   1.000
_cell.angle_alpha   90.00
_cell.angle_beta   90.00
_cell.angle_gamma   90.00
#
_symmetry.space_group_name_H-M   'P 1'
#
loop_
_entity.id
_entity.type
_entity.pdbx_description
1 polymer ?
#
loop_
_entity_poly.entity_id
_entity_poly.type
_entity_poly.pdbx_seq_one_letter_code
_entity_poly.pdbx_strand_id
1 'polypeptide(L)'
;MDLCSICGKKVYPMEKMETSGMRLHKNCFRCAHCCCMLRLENYTKSGRRLYCTPHFKQLFISRGNYDEGFGREQHKEKWNRSCNNTPIPR
;
A
#
# COMPACT_ATOMS: atom_id res chain seq x y z
N MET A 1 -15.80 -14.21 -10.08
CA MET A 1 -15.18 -13.05 -10.76
C MET A 1 -14.43 -12.22 -9.74
N ASP A 2 -13.14 -11.98 -9.95
CA ASP A 2 -12.38 -11.07 -9.10
C ASP A 2 -12.61 -9.62 -9.55
N LEU A 3 -13.01 -8.76 -8.62
CA LEU A 3 -13.31 -7.35 -8.85
C LEU A 3 -12.36 -6.48 -8.04
N CYS A 4 -11.86 -5.41 -8.65
CA CYS A 4 -10.97 -4.48 -7.99
C CYS A 4 -11.74 -3.67 -6.97
N SER A 5 -11.29 -3.68 -5.72
CA SER A 5 -11.95 -2.93 -4.66
C SER A 5 -11.79 -1.40 -4.79
N ILE A 6 -10.88 -0.94 -5.65
CA ILE A 6 -10.62 0.49 -5.92
C ILE A 6 -11.43 1.00 -7.11
N CYS A 7 -11.33 0.33 -8.27
CA CYS A 7 -11.95 0.80 -9.51
C CYS A 7 -13.24 0.05 -9.89
N GLY A 8 -13.60 -1.02 -9.17
CA GLY A 8 -14.78 -1.83 -9.46
C GLY A 8 -14.71 -2.65 -10.75
N LYS A 9 -13.58 -2.62 -11.47
CA LYS A 9 -13.39 -3.36 -12.73
C LYS A 9 -12.93 -4.80 -12.46
N LYS A 10 -13.17 -5.69 -13.42
CA LYS A 10 -12.67 -7.07 -13.36
C LYS A 10 -11.15 -7.08 -13.26
N VAL A 11 -10.62 -7.86 -12.34
CA VAL A 11 -9.19 -8.07 -12.13
C VAL A 11 -8.83 -9.39 -12.78
N TYR A 12 -8.00 -9.32 -13.80
CA TYR A 12 -7.44 -10.52 -14.42
C TYR A 12 -6.32 -11.10 -13.56
N PRO A 13 -6.12 -12.43 -13.54
CA PRO A 13 -5.08 -13.09 -12.74
C PRO A 13 -3.68 -12.48 -12.92
N MET A 14 -3.38 -12.00 -14.13
CA MET A 14 -2.10 -11.38 -14.49
C MET A 14 -1.86 -10.04 -13.75
N GLU A 15 -2.92 -9.25 -13.59
CA GLU A 15 -2.90 -7.94 -12.92
C GLU A 15 -3.39 -8.01 -11.47
N LYS A 16 -3.76 -9.22 -11.01
CA LYS A 16 -4.27 -9.47 -9.68
C LYS A 16 -3.19 -9.19 -8.65
N MET A 17 -3.57 -8.38 -7.67
CA MET A 17 -2.80 -8.09 -6.49
C MET A 17 -3.70 -8.36 -5.29
N GLU A 18 -3.31 -9.28 -4.42
CA GLU A 18 -3.96 -9.47 -3.13
C GLU A 18 -3.17 -8.73 -2.05
N THR A 19 -3.85 -7.86 -1.31
CA THR A 19 -3.24 -7.15 -0.20
C THR A 19 -4.27 -6.94 0.90
N SER A 20 -3.91 -7.25 2.16
CA SER A 20 -4.81 -7.16 3.32
C SER A 20 -6.18 -7.84 3.05
N GLY A 21 -6.16 -8.99 2.37
CA GLY A 21 -7.35 -9.78 2.01
C GLY A 21 -8.22 -9.20 0.89
N MET A 22 -7.79 -8.14 0.18
CA MET A 22 -8.54 -7.53 -0.92
C MET A 22 -7.86 -7.76 -2.26
N ARG A 23 -8.68 -7.92 -3.31
CA ARG A 23 -8.23 -8.06 -4.70
C ARG A 23 -8.25 -6.71 -5.40
N LEU A 24 -7.09 -6.30 -5.89
CA LEU A 24 -6.84 -5.01 -6.53
C LEU A 24 -6.06 -5.23 -7.82
N HIS A 25 -6.01 -4.22 -8.69
CA HIS A 25 -4.99 -4.19 -9.75
C HIS A 25 -3.67 -3.69 -9.20
N LYS A 26 -2.55 -4.23 -9.69
CA LYS A 26 -1.21 -3.71 -9.40
C LYS A 26 -1.09 -2.21 -9.69
N ASN A 27 -1.78 -1.75 -10.72
CA ASN A 27 -1.77 -0.36 -11.15
C ASN A 27 -2.77 0.54 -10.40
N CYS A 28 -3.79 -0.03 -9.76
CA CYS A 28 -4.78 0.71 -8.96
C CYS A 28 -4.29 0.99 -7.54
N PHE A 29 -3.12 0.45 -7.18
CA PHE A 29 -2.54 0.60 -5.86
C PHE A 29 -1.89 1.98 -5.69
N ARG A 30 -2.75 3.01 -5.58
CA ARG A 30 -2.35 4.42 -5.56
C ARG A 30 -3.08 5.16 -4.44
N CYS A 31 -2.44 6.21 -3.93
CA CYS A 31 -3.03 7.06 -2.91
C CYS A 31 -4.21 7.85 -3.49
N ALA A 32 -5.34 7.88 -2.80
CA ALA A 32 -6.51 8.65 -3.21
C ALA A 32 -6.31 10.17 -3.12
N HIS A 33 -5.31 10.65 -2.37
CA HIS A 33 -5.04 12.07 -2.18
C HIS A 33 -4.00 12.61 -3.16
N CYS A 34 -2.87 11.92 -3.32
CA CYS A 34 -1.78 12.36 -4.21
C CYS A 34 -1.62 11.54 -5.49
N CYS A 35 -2.46 10.51 -5.72
CA CYS A 35 -2.38 9.60 -6.87
C CYS A 35 -1.02 8.88 -7.02
N CYS A 36 -0.11 8.99 -6.05
CA CYS A 36 1.17 8.32 -6.06
C CYS A 36 1.01 6.81 -5.94
N MET A 37 1.83 6.05 -6.68
CA MET A 37 1.89 4.59 -6.57
C MET A 37 2.41 4.22 -5.19
N LEU A 38 1.61 3.47 -4.45
CA LEU A 38 1.96 3.00 -3.13
C LEU A 38 2.77 1.71 -3.24
N ARG A 39 3.52 1.37 -2.20
CA ARG A 39 4.21 0.08 -2.09
C ARG A 39 3.50 -0.78 -1.06
N LEU A 40 3.40 -2.09 -1.28
CA LEU A 40 2.77 -3.01 -0.32
C LEU A 40 3.41 -2.93 1.07
N GLU A 41 4.68 -2.54 1.12
CA GLU A 41 5.46 -2.40 2.34
C GLU A 41 5.08 -1.16 3.16
N ASN A 42 4.53 -0.11 2.54
CA ASN A 42 4.32 1.19 3.18
C ASN A 42 3.04 1.87 2.67
N TYR A 43 1.88 1.32 3.04
CA TYR A 43 0.58 1.91 2.71
C TYR A 43 -0.42 1.74 3.85
N THR A 44 -1.47 2.57 3.84
CA THR A 44 -2.56 2.45 4.79
C THR A 44 -3.89 2.39 4.05
N LYS A 45 -4.72 1.41 4.40
CA LYS A 45 -6.04 1.21 3.82
C LYS A 45 -7.11 1.76 4.74
N SER A 46 -7.99 2.59 4.21
CA SER A 46 -9.24 3.00 4.87
C SER A 46 -10.43 2.56 4.03
N GLY A 47 -11.11 1.47 4.43
CA GLY A 47 -12.24 0.92 3.69
C GLY A 47 -11.87 0.57 2.23
N ARG A 48 -12.40 1.35 1.27
CA ARG A 48 -12.13 1.22 -0.18
C ARG A 48 -11.09 2.21 -0.73
N ARG A 49 -10.41 2.96 0.14
CA ARG A 49 -9.41 3.96 -0.25
C ARG A 49 -8.04 3.60 0.31
N LEU A 50 -7.02 3.84 -0.49
CA LEU A 50 -5.63 3.66 -0.11
C LEU A 50 -4.98 5.02 0.08
N TYR A 51 -4.14 5.12 1.10
CA TYR A 51 -3.43 6.33 1.47
C TYR A 51 -1.96 5.99 1.72
N CYS A 52 -1.07 6.94 1.42
CA CYS A 52 0.28 6.86 1.94
C CYS A 52 0.25 7.19 3.43
N THR A 53 1.19 6.63 4.18
CA THR A 53 1.39 6.87 5.62
C THR A 53 1.30 8.35 6.01
N PRO A 54 1.96 9.31 5.31
CA PRO A 54 1.85 10.73 5.66
C PRO A 54 0.45 11.33 5.40
N HIS A 55 -0.21 11.01 4.27
CA HIS A 55 -1.56 11.53 4.01
C HIS A 55 -2.60 10.90 4.93
N PHE A 56 -2.47 9.61 5.23
CA PHE A 56 -3.34 8.95 6.20
C PHE A 56 -3.22 9.64 7.57
N LYS A 57 -1.98 9.91 8.03
CA LYS A 57 -1.74 10.62 9.28
C LYS A 57 -2.40 12.01 9.27
N GLN A 58 -2.21 12.81 8.22
CA GLN A 58 -2.86 14.12 8.10
C GLN A 58 -4.39 14.04 8.14
N LEU A 59 -4.99 13.12 7.39
CA LEU A 59 -6.44 12.93 7.32
C LEU A 59 -7.05 12.55 8.68
N PHE A 60 -6.34 11.76 9.49
CA PHE A 60 -6.80 11.38 10.82
C PHE A 60 -6.58 12.49 11.86
N ILE A 61 -5.47 13.24 11.77
CA ILE A 61 -5.22 14.41 12.63
C ILE A 61 -6.35 15.44 12.44
N SER A 62 -6.76 15.71 11.20
CA SER A 62 -7.85 16.67 10.93
C SER A 62 -9.22 16.23 11.46
N ARG A 63 -9.43 14.94 11.74
CA ARG A 63 -10.71 14.41 12.25
C ARG A 63 -10.77 14.31 13.78
N GLY A 64 -9.67 14.60 14.47
CA GLY A 64 -9.63 14.67 15.93
C GLY A 64 -9.05 13.39 16.56
N ASN A 65 -7.88 13.58 17.16
CA ASN A 65 -7.14 12.64 18.02
C ASN A 65 -6.24 11.61 17.30
N TYR A 66 -4.92 11.86 17.33
CA TYR A 66 -3.89 10.91 16.90
C TYR A 66 -2.56 11.13 17.65
N ASP A 67 -2.63 11.25 18.99
CA ASP A 67 -1.42 11.29 19.83
C ASP A 67 -1.06 9.90 20.42
N GLU A 68 -2.06 9.03 20.66
CA GLU A 68 -1.83 7.76 21.39
C GLU A 68 -1.88 6.48 20.54
N GLY A 69 -2.16 6.56 19.23
CA GLY A 69 -2.51 5.39 18.42
C GLY A 69 -1.38 4.75 17.59
N PHE A 70 -0.20 5.37 17.49
CA PHE A 70 0.95 4.78 16.83
C PHE A 70 1.98 4.42 17.90
N GLY A 71 1.73 3.30 18.57
CA GLY A 71 2.72 2.60 19.38
C GLY A 71 4.00 2.50 18.57
N ARG A 72 4.97 3.33 18.94
CA ARG A 72 6.28 3.31 18.32
C ARG A 72 6.98 2.06 18.82
N GLU A 73 6.90 0.98 18.05
CA GLU A 73 8.10 0.19 17.86
C GLU A 73 8.64 0.46 16.47
N GLN A 74 9.60 1.39 16.46
CA GLN A 74 10.49 1.65 15.35
C GLN A 74 11.41 0.44 15.23
N HIS A 75 10.95 -0.70 14.72
CA HIS A 75 11.84 -1.83 14.46
C HIS A 75 12.60 -1.57 13.16
N LYS A 76 13.67 -0.80 13.30
CA LYS A 76 14.58 -0.38 12.26
C LYS A 76 15.64 -1.47 12.03
N GLU A 77 15.26 -2.68 11.65
CA GLU A 77 16.19 -3.78 11.36
C GLU A 77 15.37 -4.95 10.76
N LYS A 78 15.68 -5.61 9.65
CA LYS A 78 16.91 -5.87 8.94
C LYS A 78 16.64 -5.74 7.44
N TRP A 79 17.36 -4.83 6.78
CA TRP A 79 17.85 -5.15 5.45
C TRP A 79 18.77 -6.35 5.62
N ASN A 80 18.27 -7.57 5.41
CA ASN A 80 19.12 -8.72 5.11
C ASN A 80 18.32 -9.90 4.52
N ARG A 81 18.51 -10.06 3.21
CA ARG A 81 18.74 -11.33 2.47
C ARG A 81 17.49 -12.15 2.13
N SER A 82 17.29 -12.66 0.91
CA SER A 82 18.05 -12.78 -0.35
C SER A 82 16.98 -13.16 -1.41
N CYS A 83 17.06 -12.96 -2.72
CA CYS A 83 18.13 -13.46 -3.58
C CYS A 83 17.92 -13.06 -5.06
N ASN A 84 19.06 -12.77 -5.70
CA ASN A 84 19.52 -13.11 -7.05
C ASN A 84 18.73 -12.63 -8.28
N ASN A 85 19.35 -11.73 -9.05
CA ASN A 85 19.90 -12.03 -10.38
C ASN A 85 20.68 -10.80 -10.91
N THR A 86 22.00 -10.82 -10.77
CA THR A 86 22.94 -10.15 -11.71
C THR A 86 23.12 -11.07 -12.95
N PRO A 87 23.59 -10.60 -14.14
CA PRO A 87 24.31 -9.35 -14.46
C PRO A 87 23.82 -8.67 -15.77
N ILE A 88 24.67 -7.82 -16.38
CA ILE A 88 24.82 -7.31 -17.79
C ILE A 88 24.79 -5.76 -17.83
N PRO A 89 25.61 -5.01 -18.62
CA PRO A 89 26.75 -5.33 -19.53
C PRO A 89 28.08 -4.65 -19.06
N ARG A 90 29.29 -4.83 -19.61
CA ARG A 90 29.86 -5.16 -20.93
C ARG A 90 31.22 -5.83 -20.74
#